data_AF-A0A7H9ED07-F1
#
_entry.id   AF-A0A7H9ED07-F1
#
_cell.length_a   1.000
_cell.length_b   1.000
_cell.length_c   1.000
_cell.angle_alpha   90.00
_cell.angle_beta   90.00
_cell.angle_gamma   90.00
#
_symmetry.space_group_name_H-M   'P 1'
#
loop_
_entity.id
_entity.type
_entity.pdbx_description
1 polymer ?
#
loop_
_entity_poly.entity_id
_entity_poly.type
_entity_poly.pdbx_seq_one_letter_code
_entity_poly.pdbx_strand_id
1 'polypeptide(L)'
;MLVWVSLPLAFILAAISTPTDATATESVTHGLKLPKKIAFYLKDESLFNDASGIILLNMAVDWYLHQELRIGQAIGNFLYSAGGGIFLGALVATLLVFLRQESFRSKYHLSAGVAMPVEVIFFLTPLIIYFLAEEIHVSGIIAVVAAGLIHNVESERSRLTNAFIFYNSN
;
A
#
# COMPACT_ATOMS: atom_id res chain seq x y z
N MET A 1 -33.99 -16.06 3.43
CA MET A 1 -34.67 -14.75 3.43
C MET A 1 -34.44 -14.12 4.80
N LEU A 2 -33.39 -13.29 4.96
CA LEU A 2 -33.28 -12.38 6.11
C LEU A 2 -34.28 -11.25 5.81
N VAL A 3 -35.35 -11.16 6.59
CA VAL A 3 -36.68 -10.71 6.15
C VAL A 3 -36.82 -9.20 5.85
N TRP A 4 -35.77 -8.38 6.00
CA TRP A 4 -35.89 -6.91 5.80
C TRP A 4 -34.73 -6.24 5.06
N VAL A 5 -33.75 -7.01 4.57
CA VAL A 5 -32.52 -6.48 3.96
C VAL A 5 -32.29 -7.18 2.62
N SER A 6 -32.06 -6.42 1.55
CA SER A 6 -31.74 -7.02 0.24
C SER A 6 -30.44 -7.81 0.34
N LEU A 7 -30.31 -8.88 -0.47
CA LEU A 7 -29.12 -9.74 -0.41
C LEU A 7 -27.80 -8.95 -0.63
N PRO A 8 -27.69 -8.03 -1.63
CA PRO A 8 -26.50 -7.19 -1.78
C PRO A 8 -26.22 -6.32 -0.54
N LEU A 9 -27.26 -5.77 0.09
CA LEU A 9 -27.13 -4.95 1.29
C LEU A 9 -26.64 -5.76 2.50
N ALA A 10 -27.07 -7.02 2.64
CA ALA A 10 -26.53 -7.92 3.65
C ALA A 10 -25.03 -8.22 3.44
N PHE A 11 -24.61 -8.38 2.17
CA PHE A 11 -23.19 -8.55 1.83
C PHE A 11 -22.37 -7.27 2.09
N ILE A 12 -22.90 -6.09 1.81
CA ILE A 12 -22.26 -4.81 2.15
C ILE A 12 -22.02 -4.74 3.66
N LEU A 13 -23.05 -5.01 4.47
CA LEU A 13 -22.94 -4.99 5.94
C LEU A 13 -21.92 -6.01 6.45
N ALA A 14 -21.92 -7.22 5.88
CA ALA A 14 -20.92 -8.23 6.21
C ALA A 14 -19.50 -7.77 5.83
N ALA A 15 -19.30 -7.23 4.63
CA ALA A 15 -17.98 -6.81 4.15
C ALA A 15 -17.38 -5.65 4.97
N ILE A 16 -18.21 -4.74 5.50
CA ILE A 16 -17.74 -3.64 6.37
C ILE A 16 -17.45 -4.14 7.79
N SER A 17 -18.21 -5.13 8.29
CA SER A 17 -18.11 -5.59 9.68
C SER A 17 -17.11 -6.73 9.92
N THR A 18 -16.69 -7.44 8.87
CA THR A 18 -15.81 -8.62 8.98
C THR A 18 -14.31 -8.31 9.12
N PRO A 19 -13.76 -7.24 8.51
CA PRO A 19 -12.34 -6.90 8.65
C PRO A 19 -11.92 -6.73 10.12
N THR A 20 -10.85 -7.42 10.51
CA THR A 20 -10.31 -7.44 11.88
C THR A 20 -8.98 -6.69 11.92
N ASP A 21 -8.79 -5.87 12.96
CA ASP A 21 -7.59 -5.06 13.13
C ASP A 21 -6.62 -5.68 14.15
N ALA A 22 -5.43 -6.06 13.68
CA ALA A 22 -4.36 -6.58 14.52
C ALA A 22 -3.87 -5.55 15.55
N THR A 23 -3.92 -4.25 15.25
CA THR A 23 -3.49 -3.18 16.16
C THR A 23 -4.48 -2.98 17.31
N ALA A 24 -5.78 -3.14 17.04
CA ALA A 24 -6.80 -3.18 18.08
C ALA A 24 -6.57 -4.38 19.02
N THR A 25 -6.25 -5.54 18.46
CA THR A 25 -5.91 -6.75 19.24
C THR A 25 -4.67 -6.53 20.11
N GLU A 26 -3.60 -5.97 19.55
CA GLU A 26 -2.38 -5.63 20.30
C GLU A 26 -2.68 -4.68 21.46
N SER A 27 -3.50 -3.65 21.23
CA SER A 27 -3.86 -2.65 22.24
C SER A 27 -4.64 -3.22 23.43
N VAL A 28 -5.50 -4.23 23.21
CA VAL A 28 -6.33 -4.85 24.26
C VAL A 28 -5.68 -6.06 24.94
N THR A 29 -4.49 -6.50 24.52
CA THR A 29 -3.79 -7.62 25.20
C THR A 29 -3.29 -7.27 26.60
N HIS A 30 -3.54 -6.07 27.13
CA HIS A 30 -3.23 -5.66 28.52
C HIS A 30 -1.77 -5.95 28.93
N GLY A 31 -0.83 -5.91 27.99
CA GLY A 31 0.58 -6.20 28.25
C GLY A 31 0.96 -7.69 28.27
N LEU A 32 0.04 -8.61 27.92
CA LEU A 32 0.42 -9.99 27.59
C LEU A 32 1.27 -9.97 26.32
N LYS A 33 2.54 -10.35 26.46
CA LYS A 33 3.44 -10.55 25.32
C LYS A 33 2.99 -11.78 24.55
N LEU A 34 2.33 -11.55 23.42
CA LEU A 34 2.06 -12.59 22.43
C LEU A 34 3.40 -13.18 21.93
N PRO A 35 3.50 -14.52 21.78
CA PRO A 35 4.63 -15.14 21.10
C PRO A 35 4.83 -14.50 19.72
N LYS A 36 6.07 -14.19 19.35
CA LYS A 36 6.41 -13.47 18.09
C LYS A 36 5.74 -14.09 16.86
N LYS A 37 5.65 -15.42 16.78
CA LYS A 37 4.96 -16.12 15.69
C LYS A 37 3.47 -15.78 15.62
N ILE A 38 2.77 -15.76 16.76
CA ILE A 38 1.33 -15.50 16.80
C ILE A 38 1.04 -14.04 16.43
N ALA A 39 1.82 -13.10 16.97
CA ALA A 39 1.71 -11.69 16.61
C ALA A 39 1.97 -11.45 15.11
N PHE A 40 2.95 -12.15 14.54
CA PHE A 40 3.23 -12.09 13.10
C PHE A 40 2.05 -12.61 12.26
N TYR A 41 1.52 -13.81 12.58
CA TYR A 41 0.38 -14.36 11.84
C TYR A 41 -0.89 -13.50 11.95
N LEU A 42 -1.18 -12.95 13.13
CA LEU A 42 -2.31 -12.03 13.31
C LEU A 42 -2.14 -10.76 12.49
N LYS A 43 -0.91 -10.24 12.38
CA LYS A 43 -0.63 -9.05 11.58
C LYS A 43 -0.82 -9.32 10.08
N ASP A 44 -0.34 -10.46 9.60
CA ASP A 44 -0.52 -10.89 8.22
C ASP A 44 -2.00 -11.14 7.92
N GLU A 45 -2.72 -11.84 8.80
CA GLU A 45 -4.16 -12.09 8.66
C GLU A 45 -4.94 -10.79 8.54
N SER A 46 -4.69 -9.82 9.43
CA SER A 46 -5.34 -8.50 9.40
C SER A 46 -5.05 -7.74 8.10
N LEU A 47 -3.82 -7.80 7.57
CA LEU A 47 -3.46 -7.18 6.30
C LEU A 47 -4.25 -7.77 5.12
N PHE A 48 -4.36 -9.10 5.05
CA PHE A 48 -5.17 -9.77 4.02
C PHE A 48 -6.68 -9.50 4.22
N ASN A 49 -7.13 -9.41 5.47
CA ASN A 49 -8.53 -9.18 5.81
C ASN A 49 -8.98 -7.76 5.37
N ASP A 50 -8.18 -6.72 5.62
CA ASP A 50 -8.47 -5.36 5.13
C ASP A 50 -8.60 -5.30 3.60
N ALA A 51 -7.67 -5.94 2.88
CA ALA A 51 -7.69 -5.98 1.42
C ALA A 51 -8.93 -6.72 0.88
N SER A 52 -9.21 -7.91 1.43
CA SER A 52 -10.37 -8.72 1.02
C SER A 52 -11.71 -8.06 1.38
N GLY A 53 -11.79 -7.37 2.52
CA GLY A 53 -12.97 -6.62 2.95
C GLY A 53 -13.37 -5.55 1.95
N ILE A 54 -12.42 -4.73 1.49
CA ILE A 54 -12.68 -3.69 0.48
C ILE A 54 -13.10 -4.30 -0.86
N ILE A 55 -12.50 -5.42 -1.28
CA ILE A 55 -12.89 -6.11 -2.53
C ILE A 55 -14.33 -6.61 -2.45
N LEU A 56 -14.68 -7.28 -1.36
CA LEU A 56 -16.04 -7.78 -1.12
C LEU A 56 -17.04 -6.63 -1.01
N LEU A 57 -16.65 -5.53 -0.37
CA LEU A 57 -17.48 -4.32 -0.27
C LEU A 57 -17.77 -3.74 -1.65
N ASN A 58 -16.74 -3.49 -2.46
CA ASN A 58 -16.90 -2.95 -3.80
C ASN A 58 -17.78 -3.85 -4.68
N MET A 59 -17.57 -5.17 -4.61
CA MET A 59 -18.37 -6.15 -5.33
C MET A 59 -19.84 -6.15 -4.86
N ALA A 60 -20.09 -6.04 -3.57
CA ALA A 60 -21.44 -5.99 -3.01
C ALA A 60 -22.17 -4.68 -3.33
N VAL A 61 -21.45 -3.55 -3.33
CA VAL A 61 -21.96 -2.24 -3.77
C VAL A 61 -22.30 -2.25 -5.26
N ASP A 62 -21.41 -2.80 -6.10
CA ASP A 62 -21.65 -2.91 -7.54
C ASP A 62 -22.89 -3.77 -7.83
N TRP A 63 -23.04 -4.89 -7.11
CA TRP A 63 -24.23 -5.73 -7.17
C TRP A 63 -25.50 -4.98 -6.71
N TYR A 64 -25.41 -4.17 -5.65
CA TYR A 64 -26.54 -3.37 -5.19
C TYR A 64 -26.98 -2.32 -6.22
N LEU A 65 -26.03 -1.67 -6.90
CA LEU A 65 -26.31 -0.62 -7.89
C LEU A 65 -26.87 -1.19 -9.20
N HIS A 66 -26.27 -2.26 -9.72
CA HIS A 66 -26.63 -2.85 -11.01
C HIS A 66 -27.69 -3.94 -10.90
N GLN A 67 -28.04 -4.37 -9.69
CA GLN A 67 -28.97 -5.48 -9.41
C GLN A 67 -28.53 -6.84 -10.02
N GLU A 68 -27.32 -6.92 -10.56
CA GLU A 68 -26.73 -8.12 -11.17
C GLU A 68 -25.40 -8.47 -10.51
N LEU A 69 -25.19 -9.77 -10.27
CA LEU A 69 -23.97 -10.27 -9.65
C LEU A 69 -22.92 -10.60 -10.73
N ARG A 70 -21.94 -9.71 -10.93
CA ARG A 70 -20.92 -9.82 -11.98
C ARG A 70 -19.54 -10.19 -11.42
N ILE A 71 -19.44 -11.34 -10.75
CA ILE A 71 -18.22 -11.78 -10.04
C ILE A 71 -16.97 -11.78 -10.94
N GLY A 72 -17.07 -12.40 -12.13
CA GLY A 72 -15.93 -12.52 -13.04
C GLY A 72 -15.38 -11.17 -13.50
N GLN A 73 -16.29 -10.22 -13.72
CA GLN A 73 -15.90 -8.86 -14.12
C GLN A 73 -15.35 -8.06 -12.95
N ALA A 74 -15.89 -8.22 -11.74
CA ALA A 74 -15.33 -7.61 -10.54
C ALA A 74 -13.88 -8.09 -10.29
N ILE A 75 -13.63 -9.39 -10.41
CA ILE A 75 -12.28 -9.96 -10.30
C ILE A 75 -11.37 -9.43 -11.41
N GLY A 76 -11.84 -9.39 -12.66
CA GLY A 76 -11.07 -8.86 -13.79
C GLY A 76 -10.69 -7.39 -13.60
N ASN A 77 -11.66 -6.55 -13.22
CA ASN A 77 -11.44 -5.13 -12.92
C ASN A 77 -10.47 -4.95 -11.75
N PHE A 78 -10.60 -5.77 -10.70
CA PHE A 78 -9.67 -5.76 -9.58
C PHE A 78 -8.24 -6.11 -10.02
N LEU A 79 -8.05 -7.20 -10.78
CA LEU A 79 -6.72 -7.60 -11.26
C LEU A 79 -6.11 -6.54 -12.18
N TYR A 80 -6.92 -5.91 -13.04
CA TYR A 80 -6.48 -4.80 -13.88
C TYR A 80 -6.04 -3.60 -13.03
N SER A 81 -6.88 -3.18 -12.08
CA SER A 81 -6.61 -2.04 -11.21
C SER A 81 -5.40 -2.28 -10.29
N ALA A 82 -5.28 -3.48 -9.73
CA ALA A 82 -4.15 -3.89 -8.90
C ALA A 82 -2.85 -4.01 -9.71
N GLY A 83 -2.90 -4.67 -10.87
CA GLY A 83 -1.75 -4.82 -11.76
C GLY A 83 -1.25 -3.48 -12.28
N GLY A 84 -2.17 -2.61 -12.71
CA GLY A 84 -1.85 -1.24 -13.12
C GLY A 84 -1.27 -0.41 -11.99
N GLY A 85 -1.80 -0.54 -10.76
CA GLY A 85 -1.26 0.10 -9.57
C GLY A 85 0.17 -0.35 -9.27
N ILE A 86 0.44 -1.66 -9.28
CA ILE A 86 1.80 -2.21 -9.09
C ILE A 86 2.76 -1.66 -10.15
N PHE A 87 2.35 -1.66 -11.42
CA PHE A 87 3.17 -1.17 -12.52
C PHE A 87 3.50 0.33 -12.36
N LEU A 88 2.50 1.17 -12.08
CA LEU A 88 2.69 2.60 -11.88
C LEU A 88 3.54 2.89 -10.64
N GLY A 89 3.29 2.20 -9.53
CA GLY A 89 4.09 2.33 -8.31
C GLY A 89 5.56 1.98 -8.55
N ALA A 90 5.83 0.91 -9.30
CA ALA A 90 7.20 0.53 -9.67
C ALA A 90 7.87 1.54 -10.59
N LEU A 91 7.13 2.07 -11.57
CA LEU A 91 7.62 3.11 -12.47
C LEU A 91 8.02 4.37 -11.71
N VAL A 92 7.14 4.87 -10.82
CA VAL A 92 7.40 6.10 -10.05
C VAL A 92 8.54 5.88 -9.05
N ALA A 93 8.59 4.75 -8.35
CA ALA A 93 9.68 4.45 -7.44
C ALA A 93 11.04 4.42 -8.17
N THR A 94 11.08 3.81 -9.36
CA THR A 94 12.28 3.78 -10.19
C THR A 94 12.72 5.20 -10.60
N LEU A 95 11.79 6.05 -11.04
CA LEU A 95 12.05 7.45 -11.37
C LEU A 95 12.61 8.24 -10.17
N LEU A 96 12.04 8.05 -8.98
CA LEU A 96 12.50 8.71 -7.75
C LEU A 96 13.93 8.27 -7.37
N VAL A 97 14.24 6.98 -7.54
CA VAL A 97 15.60 6.47 -7.32
C VAL A 97 16.59 7.10 -8.30
N PHE A 98 16.24 7.20 -9.59
CA PHE A 98 17.07 7.87 -10.59
C PHE A 98 17.32 9.35 -10.25
N LEU A 99 16.27 10.10 -9.91
CA LEU A 99 16.39 11.52 -9.53
C LEU A 99 17.28 11.72 -8.30
N ARG A 100 17.20 10.80 -7.33
CA ARG A 100 18.08 10.78 -6.15
C ARG A 100 19.53 10.54 -6.56
N GLN A 101 19.81 9.51 -7.35
CA GLN A 101 21.17 9.15 -7.76
C GLN A 101 21.84 10.25 -8.62
N GLU A 102 21.10 10.89 -9.52
CA GLU A 102 21.60 12.02 -10.31
C GLU A 102 21.89 13.26 -9.44
N SER A 103 21.05 13.53 -8.42
CA SER A 103 21.32 14.61 -7.45
C SER A 103 22.59 14.37 -6.63
N PHE A 104 22.93 13.11 -6.31
CA PHE A 104 24.18 12.77 -5.61
C PHE A 104 25.43 12.81 -6.51
N ARG A 105 25.30 12.62 -7.83
CA ARG A 105 26.41 12.69 -8.80
C ARG A 105 26.71 14.10 -9.29
N SER A 106 25.74 15.01 -9.18
CA SER A 106 25.92 16.40 -9.57
C SER A 106 26.78 17.15 -8.53
N LYS A 107 27.87 17.79 -8.97
CA LYS A 107 28.79 18.60 -8.14
C LYS A 107 28.14 19.78 -7.40
N TYR A 108 26.85 19.99 -7.56
CA TYR A 108 26.10 20.98 -6.80
C TYR A 108 25.62 20.32 -5.51
N HIS A 109 26.43 20.50 -4.47
CA HIS A 109 26.02 20.26 -3.09
C HIS A 109 24.72 21.02 -2.82
N LEU A 110 23.58 20.34 -2.94
CA LEU A 110 22.30 20.78 -2.35
C LEU A 110 22.35 20.78 -0.81
N SER A 111 23.51 20.45 -0.22
CA SER A 111 23.75 20.24 1.20
C SER A 111 23.90 21.50 2.07
N ALA A 112 23.65 22.72 1.59
CA ALA A 112 23.88 23.91 2.44
C ALA A 112 22.74 24.94 2.53
N GLY A 113 21.67 24.86 1.73
CA GLY A 113 20.60 25.86 1.80
C GLY A 113 19.22 25.46 1.28
N VAL A 114 19.07 24.25 0.74
CA VAL A 114 17.85 23.80 0.02
C VAL A 114 17.44 22.40 0.53
N ALA A 115 17.49 22.19 1.85
CA ALA A 115 16.98 20.95 2.46
C ALA A 115 15.44 20.89 2.46
N MET A 116 14.80 22.05 2.55
CA MET A 116 13.33 22.19 2.70
C MET A 116 12.50 21.65 1.52
N PRO A 117 12.89 21.78 0.23
CA PRO A 117 12.04 21.31 -0.87
C PRO A 117 12.03 19.80 -1.03
N VAL A 118 13.14 19.12 -0.73
CA VAL A 118 13.26 17.67 -0.96
C VAL A 118 12.40 16.89 0.03
N GLU A 119 12.41 17.28 1.30
CA GLU A 119 11.60 16.64 2.36
C GLU A 119 10.09 16.80 2.11
N VAL A 120 9.67 17.98 1.65
CA VAL A 120 8.26 18.25 1.28
C VAL A 120 7.84 17.41 0.07
N ILE A 121 8.72 17.24 -0.93
CA ILE A 121 8.47 16.37 -2.09
C ILE A 121 8.31 14.91 -1.65
N PHE A 122 9.17 14.42 -0.74
CA PHE A 122 9.04 13.05 -0.20
C PHE A 122 7.75 12.85 0.59
N PHE A 123 7.30 13.86 1.34
CA PHE A 123 6.02 13.81 2.06
C PHE A 123 4.81 13.81 1.10
N LEU A 124 4.88 14.58 0.01
CA LEU A 124 3.83 14.65 -1.01
C LEU A 124 3.83 13.47 -1.98
N THR A 125 4.94 12.75 -2.10
CA THR A 125 5.11 11.61 -3.01
C THR A 125 3.95 10.59 -2.95
N PRO A 126 3.54 10.06 -1.77
CA PRO A 126 2.41 9.15 -1.70
C PRO A 126 1.09 9.76 -2.19
N LEU A 127 0.83 11.05 -1.93
CA LEU A 127 -0.34 11.74 -2.44
C LEU A 127 -0.31 11.86 -3.97
N ILE A 128 0.84 12.25 -4.53
CA ILE A 128 1.02 12.40 -5.98
C ILE A 128 0.81 11.05 -6.68
N ILE A 129 1.43 9.99 -6.16
CA ILE A 129 1.28 8.62 -6.71
C ILE A 129 -0.18 8.19 -6.66
N TYR A 130 -0.86 8.43 -5.53
CA TYR A 130 -2.27 8.09 -5.37
C TYR A 130 -3.13 8.79 -6.43
N PHE A 131 -3.02 10.12 -6.56
CA PHE A 131 -3.82 10.87 -7.53
C PHE A 131 -3.51 10.50 -8.98
N LEU A 132 -2.25 10.27 -9.34
CA LEU A 132 -1.87 9.84 -10.69
C LEU A 132 -2.47 8.47 -11.03
N ALA A 133 -2.51 7.56 -10.07
CA ALA A 133 -3.10 6.24 -10.25
C ALA A 133 -4.62 6.31 -10.45
N GLU A 134 -5.32 7.10 -9.62
CA GLU A 134 -6.77 7.28 -9.74
C GLU A 134 -7.16 7.91 -11.09
N GLU A 135 -6.38 8.86 -11.60
CA GLU A 135 -6.61 9.51 -12.90
C GLU A 135 -6.55 8.51 -14.08
N ILE A 136 -5.72 7.48 -13.98
CA ILE A 136 -5.64 6.40 -14.97
C ILE A 136 -6.49 5.18 -14.61
N HIS A 137 -7.39 5.30 -13.63
CA HIS A 137 -8.31 4.26 -13.16
C HIS A 137 -7.63 2.98 -12.64
N VAL A 138 -6.45 3.10 -12.03
CA VAL A 138 -5.77 2.00 -11.33
C VAL A 138 -5.72 2.26 -9.83
N SER A 139 -5.42 1.24 -9.02
CA SER A 139 -5.50 1.37 -7.57
C SER A 139 -4.39 2.27 -7.03
N GLY A 140 -4.75 3.47 -6.56
CA GLY A 140 -3.80 4.40 -5.95
C GLY A 140 -3.18 3.88 -4.65
N ILE A 141 -3.95 3.15 -3.84
CA ILE A 141 -3.44 2.52 -2.61
C ILE A 141 -2.33 1.52 -2.96
N ILE A 142 -2.60 0.62 -3.92
CA ILE A 142 -1.62 -0.39 -4.35
C ILE A 142 -0.40 0.28 -5.00
N ALA A 143 -0.59 1.34 -5.79
CA ALA A 143 0.52 2.09 -6.37
C ALA A 143 1.44 2.70 -5.32
N VAL A 144 0.88 3.33 -4.28
CA VAL A 144 1.66 3.90 -3.17
C VAL A 144 2.39 2.81 -2.39
N VAL A 145 1.73 1.69 -2.07
CA VAL A 145 2.33 0.57 -1.35
C VAL A 145 3.48 -0.05 -2.17
N ALA A 146 3.25 -0.31 -3.46
CA ALA A 146 4.28 -0.85 -4.35
C ALA A 146 5.50 0.07 -4.44
N ALA A 147 5.28 1.38 -4.58
CA ALA A 147 6.35 2.36 -4.59
C ALA A 147 7.14 2.39 -3.28
N GLY A 148 6.43 2.35 -2.14
CA GLY A 148 7.02 2.33 -0.79
C GLY A 148 7.87 1.09 -0.53
N LEU A 149 7.40 -0.09 -0.94
CA LEU A 149 8.15 -1.34 -0.82
C LEU A 149 9.45 -1.30 -1.63
N ILE A 150 9.40 -0.87 -2.89
CA ILE A 150 10.59 -0.75 -3.75
C ILE A 150 11.58 0.25 -3.16
N HIS A 151 11.09 1.39 -2.67
CA HIS A 151 11.94 2.39 -2.02
C HIS A 151 12.60 1.85 -0.74
N ASN A 152 11.87 1.08 0.06
CA ASN A 152 12.39 0.47 1.28
C ASN A 152 13.53 -0.51 0.97
N VAL A 153 13.33 -1.41 0.00
CA VAL A 153 14.37 -2.37 -0.43
C VAL A 153 15.62 -1.66 -0.92
N GLU A 154 15.48 -0.61 -1.73
CA GLU A 154 16.64 0.16 -2.22
C GLU A 154 17.38 0.89 -1.08
N SER A 155 16.64 1.42 -0.11
CA SER A 155 17.22 2.09 1.06
C SER A 155 18.03 1.12 1.93
N GLU A 156 17.55 -0.11 2.10
CA GLU A 156 18.21 -1.15 2.87
C GLU A 156 19.49 -1.63 2.16
N ARG A 157 19.41 -1.84 0.84
CA ARG A 157 20.57 -2.20 0.00
C ARG A 157 21.65 -1.11 0.00
N SER A 158 21.26 0.16 -0.06
CA SER A 158 22.17 1.30 0.00
C SER A 158 22.93 1.37 1.33
N ARG A 159 22.27 1.04 2.45
CA ARG A 159 22.91 1.00 3.78
C ARG A 159 23.94 -0.13 3.89
N LEU A 160 23.64 -1.30 3.35
CA LEU A 160 24.56 -2.44 3.36
C LEU A 160 25.82 -2.20 2.52
N THR A 161 25.67 -1.60 1.33
CA THR A 161 26.81 -1.24 0.47
C THR A 161 27.70 -0.17 1.11
N ASN A 162 27.12 0.85 1.75
CA ASN A 162 27.88 1.89 2.44
C ASN A 162 28.65 1.36 3.66
N ALA A 163 28.08 0.41 4.41
CA ALA A 163 28.78 -0.23 5.52
C ALA A 163 30.00 -1.05 5.07
N PHE A 164 29.90 -1.72 3.92
CA PHE A 164 31.02 -2.46 3.32
C PHE A 164 32.18 -1.54 2.90
N ILE A 165 31.87 -0.36 2.36
CA ILE A 165 32.88 0.65 1.98
C ILE A 165 33.63 1.17 3.22
N PHE A 166 32.93 1.35 4.35
CA PHE A 166 33.54 1.83 5.59
C PHE A 166 34.41 0.78 6.30
N TYR A 167 34.10 -0.51 6.15
CA TYR A 167 34.88 -1.60 6.75
C TYR A 167 36.13 -1.97 5.94
N ASN A 168 36.08 -1.81 4.61
CA ASN A 168 37.18 -2.18 3.70
C ASN A 168 38.14 -1.02 3.38
N SER A 169 38.03 0.11 4.08
CA SER A 169 38.91 1.29 3.92
C SER A 169 39.91 1.49 5.08
N ASN A 170 40.10 0.49 5.94
CA ASN A 170 41.18 0.40 6.92
C ASN A 170 42.15 -0.72 6.52
#